data_AF-A0A3N5T1S7-F1
#
_entry.id   AF-A0A3N5T1S7-F1
#
_cell.length_a   1.000
_cell.length_b   1.000
_cell.length_c   1.000
_cell.angle_alpha   90.00
_cell.angle_beta   90.00
_cell.angle_gamma   90.00
#
_symmetry.space_group_name_H-M   'P 1'
#
loop_
_entity.id
_entity.type
_entity.pdbx_description
1 polymer ?
#
loop_
_entity_poly.entity_id
_entity_poly.type
_entity_poly.pdbx_seq_one_letter_code
_entity_poly.pdbx_strand_id
1 'polypeptide(L)'
;MKRAWIVLMAMALAAVSVKSFGAEKLEPVPEINFVTWTSAKYMSYYETSNQIAEEWRKLGVKVNLNSTNFPYPMVSLWFREHKFDCILSVLSGLPERMEPDFFTNAQFNSAHTDPGNWNVGEWKNSEFDKIGQKQLELYDPQKRRDLIYKLQEIIYHEQPDGVILYPIDNYAINTTRVDLDYVPSTEGIRAIWNYARFTPKGADKVLKMGRVAD
;
A
#
# COMPACT_ATOMS: atom_id res chain seq x y z
N MET A 1 -68.23 15.62 53.69
CA MET A 1 -67.29 14.94 54.61
C MET A 1 -66.58 13.83 53.84
N LYS A 2 -65.23 13.87 53.82
CA LYS A 2 -64.23 12.78 53.69
C LYS A 2 -64.46 11.68 52.61
N ARG A 3 -63.51 11.25 51.79
CA ARG A 3 -62.13 11.59 51.38
C ARG A 3 -61.84 10.60 50.23
N ALA A 4 -61.29 11.08 49.12
CA ALA A 4 -60.89 10.25 47.98
C ALA A 4 -59.76 9.29 48.36
N TRP A 5 -59.80 8.06 47.85
CA TRP A 5 -58.68 7.11 47.88
C TRP A 5 -58.31 6.76 46.44
N ILE A 6 -57.17 7.31 46.03
CA ILE A 6 -56.45 6.95 44.80
C ILE A 6 -55.69 5.65 45.10
N VAL A 7 -55.99 4.59 44.35
CA VAL A 7 -55.18 3.36 44.36
C VAL A 7 -53.96 3.62 43.46
N LEU A 8 -52.81 3.86 44.11
CA LEU A 8 -51.50 3.94 43.47
C LEU A 8 -51.06 2.52 43.09
N MET A 9 -51.02 2.25 41.79
CA MET A 9 -50.43 1.05 41.21
C MET A 9 -48.90 1.20 41.28
N ALA A 10 -48.27 0.50 42.22
CA ALA A 10 -46.81 0.45 42.34
C ALA A 10 -46.25 -0.41 41.20
N MET A 11 -45.75 0.23 40.13
CA MET A 11 -44.85 -0.43 39.18
C MET A 11 -43.46 -0.53 39.82
N ALA A 12 -43.10 -1.73 40.24
CA ALA A 12 -41.74 -2.07 40.61
C ALA A 12 -40.86 -1.99 39.34
N LEU A 13 -40.10 -0.90 39.21
CA LEU A 13 -38.98 -0.83 38.29
C LEU A 13 -37.90 -1.79 38.80
N ALA A 14 -37.80 -2.95 38.15
CA ALA A 14 -36.61 -3.78 38.24
C ALA A 14 -35.42 -2.96 37.73
N ALA A 15 -34.53 -2.57 38.64
CA ALA A 15 -33.26 -1.96 38.30
C ALA A 15 -32.40 -3.00 37.57
N VAL A 16 -32.51 -3.04 36.24
CA VAL A 16 -31.46 -3.62 35.42
C VAL A 16 -30.27 -2.68 35.58
N SER A 17 -29.27 -3.12 36.33
CA SER A 17 -27.98 -2.44 36.40
C SER A 17 -27.37 -2.48 34.99
N VAL A 18 -27.58 -1.41 34.22
CA VAL A 18 -26.71 -1.12 33.09
C VAL A 18 -25.34 -0.93 33.72
N LYS A 19 -24.46 -1.92 33.57
CA LYS A 19 -23.04 -1.70 33.80
C LYS A 19 -22.65 -0.59 32.85
N SER A 20 -22.55 0.63 33.38
CA SER A 20 -21.84 1.71 32.72
C SER A 20 -20.44 1.19 32.47
N PHE A 21 -20.16 0.75 31.25
CA PHE A 21 -18.80 0.77 30.75
C PHE A 21 -18.40 2.23 30.88
N GLY A 22 -17.55 2.53 31.88
CA GLY A 22 -16.99 3.86 32.02
C GLY A 22 -16.47 4.26 30.65
N ALA A 23 -17.02 5.33 30.10
CA ALA A 23 -16.51 5.92 28.88
C ALA A 23 -15.08 6.33 29.20
N GLU A 24 -14.12 5.46 28.88
CA GLU A 24 -12.73 5.83 28.82
C GLU A 24 -12.68 7.10 27.97
N LYS A 25 -12.04 8.14 28.51
CA LYS A 25 -11.99 9.44 27.85
C LYS A 25 -11.13 9.28 26.60
N LEU A 26 -11.75 8.85 25.51
CA LEU A 26 -11.08 8.60 24.25
C LEU A 26 -10.48 9.92 23.77
N GLU A 27 -9.17 9.93 23.56
CA GLU A 27 -8.50 11.05 22.93
C GLU A 27 -8.86 11.07 21.43
N PRO A 28 -9.07 12.25 20.84
CA PRO A 28 -9.27 12.34 19.41
C PRO A 28 -8.05 11.78 18.68
N VAL A 29 -8.29 10.99 17.62
CA VAL A 29 -7.22 10.55 16.72
C VAL A 29 -6.49 11.80 16.20
N PRO A 30 -5.15 11.87 16.28
CA PRO A 30 -4.37 12.95 15.69
C PRO A 30 -4.68 13.12 14.19
N GLU A 31 -4.41 14.31 13.66
CA GLU A 31 -4.50 14.50 12.22
C GLU A 31 -3.45 13.62 11.51
N ILE A 32 -3.90 12.86 10.52
CA ILE A 32 -3.04 11.99 9.70
C ILE A 32 -2.35 12.83 8.63
N ASN A 33 -1.03 12.90 8.66
CA ASN A 33 -0.20 13.41 7.58
C ASN A 33 -0.02 12.31 6.51
N PHE A 34 -0.85 12.41 5.46
CA PHE A 34 -0.84 11.49 4.34
C PHE A 34 0.03 12.04 3.21
N VAL A 35 1.27 11.56 3.11
CA VAL A 35 2.21 11.93 2.04
C VAL A 35 1.80 11.29 0.72
N THR A 36 1.71 12.10 -0.34
CA THR A 36 1.35 11.63 -1.68
C THR A 36 2.09 12.42 -2.78
N TRP A 37 1.82 12.08 -4.03
CA TRP A 37 2.47 12.60 -5.23
C TRP A 37 1.85 13.91 -5.70
N THR A 38 2.57 14.69 -6.51
CA THR A 38 2.02 15.90 -7.15
C THR A 38 1.11 15.57 -8.32
N SER A 39 -0.11 16.14 -8.33
CA SER A 39 -1.11 15.86 -9.36
C SER A 39 -0.66 16.24 -10.77
N ALA A 40 0.16 17.29 -10.91
CA ALA A 40 0.65 17.79 -12.20
C ALA A 40 1.45 16.74 -12.99
N LYS A 41 2.12 15.82 -12.30
CA LYS A 41 2.92 14.74 -12.91
C LYS A 41 2.32 13.36 -12.65
N TYR A 42 1.68 13.18 -11.51
CA TYR A 42 1.23 11.90 -10.96
C TYR A 42 -0.24 11.92 -10.58
N MET A 43 -1.08 12.31 -11.54
CA MET A 43 -2.52 12.51 -11.32
C MET A 43 -3.20 11.27 -10.74
N SER A 44 -2.94 10.07 -11.28
CA SER A 44 -3.56 8.83 -10.80
C SER A 44 -3.26 8.55 -9.32
N TYR A 45 -2.01 8.76 -8.89
CA TYR A 45 -1.59 8.54 -7.51
C TYR A 45 -2.19 9.58 -6.56
N TYR A 46 -2.17 10.86 -6.97
CA TYR A 46 -2.78 11.92 -6.19
C TYR A 46 -4.29 11.69 -6.01
N GLU A 47 -5.02 11.40 -7.10
CA GLU A 47 -6.47 11.18 -7.04
C GLU A 47 -6.84 9.93 -6.24
N THR A 48 -6.05 8.86 -6.33
CA THR A 48 -6.25 7.67 -5.47
C THR A 48 -6.11 8.04 -3.99
N SER A 49 -5.08 8.81 -3.64
CA SER A 49 -4.87 9.27 -2.26
C SER A 49 -5.96 10.24 -1.80
N ASN A 50 -6.42 11.12 -2.69
CA ASN A 50 -7.48 12.07 -2.39
C ASN A 50 -8.81 11.35 -2.11
N GLN A 51 -9.17 10.33 -2.90
CA GLN A 51 -10.36 9.52 -2.65
C GLN A 51 -10.28 8.80 -1.29
N ILE A 52 -9.15 8.19 -0.95
CA ILE A 52 -8.93 7.57 0.36
C ILE A 52 -9.11 8.61 1.49
N ALA A 53 -8.48 9.78 1.36
CA ALA A 53 -8.58 10.85 2.35
C ALA A 53 -10.02 11.39 2.48
N GLU A 54 -10.79 11.47 1.40
CA GLU A 54 -12.20 11.86 1.43
C GLU A 54 -13.06 10.83 2.18
N GLU A 55 -12.87 9.54 1.94
CA GLU A 55 -13.60 8.50 2.68
C GLU A 55 -13.23 8.51 4.18
N TRP A 56 -11.96 8.72 4.53
CA TRP A 56 -11.54 8.87 5.92
C TRP A 56 -12.14 10.11 6.59
N ARG A 57 -12.24 11.24 5.88
CA ARG A 57 -12.90 12.44 6.38
C ARG A 57 -14.39 12.22 6.64
N LYS A 58 -15.08 11.41 5.82
CA LYS A 58 -16.49 11.03 6.08
C LYS A 58 -16.66 10.22 7.37
N LEU A 59 -15.62 9.48 7.78
CA LEU A 59 -15.57 8.76 9.06
C LEU A 59 -15.16 9.65 10.25
N GLY A 60 -14.90 10.95 10.01
CA GLY A 60 -14.50 11.90 11.04
C GLY A 60 -13.00 11.97 11.30
N VAL A 61 -12.17 11.28 10.50
CA VAL A 61 -10.71 11.34 10.59
C VAL A 61 -10.22 12.65 9.97
N LYS A 62 -9.33 13.36 10.67
CA LYS A 62 -8.65 14.54 10.11
C LYS A 62 -7.48 14.06 9.27
N VAL A 63 -7.43 14.48 8.00
CA VAL A 63 -6.41 14.05 7.05
C VAL A 63 -5.82 15.26 6.33
N ASN A 64 -4.54 15.49 6.54
CA ASN A 64 -3.72 16.41 5.78
C ASN A 64 -3.11 15.67 4.58
N LEU A 65 -3.61 15.94 3.38
CA LEU A 65 -3.10 15.34 2.15
C LEU A 65 -1.88 16.13 1.66
N ASN A 66 -0.68 15.64 1.98
CA ASN A 66 0.59 16.31 1.74
C ASN A 66 1.19 15.91 0.40
N SER A 67 0.81 16.65 -0.64
CA SER A 67 1.34 16.48 -1.99
C SER A 67 2.80 16.93 -2.10
N THR A 68 3.69 15.99 -2.41
CA THR A 68 5.14 16.18 -2.34
C THR A 68 5.81 15.90 -3.69
N ASN A 69 6.81 16.71 -4.04
CA ASN A 69 7.60 16.49 -5.26
C ASN A 69 8.48 15.24 -5.16
N PHE A 70 8.52 14.47 -6.25
CA PHE A 70 9.44 13.35 -6.44
C PHE A 70 10.52 13.72 -7.48
N PRO A 71 11.81 13.39 -7.25
CA PRO A 71 12.32 12.53 -6.17
C PRO A 71 12.48 13.24 -4.82
N TYR A 72 12.83 14.52 -4.81
CA TYR A 72 13.04 15.28 -3.57
C TYR A 72 11.91 16.30 -3.36
N PRO A 73 11.30 16.37 -2.15
CA PRO A 73 11.71 15.75 -0.89
C PRO A 73 11.08 14.38 -0.57
N MET A 74 10.23 13.82 -1.45
CA MET A 74 9.50 12.57 -1.17
C MET A 74 10.38 11.40 -0.73
N VAL A 75 11.49 11.14 -1.43
CA VAL A 75 12.41 10.04 -1.10
C VAL A 75 13.01 10.19 0.30
N SER A 76 13.24 11.43 0.77
CA SER A 76 13.76 11.66 2.12
C SER A 76 12.71 11.34 3.16
N LEU A 77 11.49 11.88 3.00
CA LEU A 77 10.38 11.62 3.92
C LEU A 77 10.02 10.12 3.97
N TRP A 78 10.03 9.45 2.82
CA TRP A 78 9.62 8.06 2.69
C TRP A 78 10.67 7.05 3.13
N PHE A 79 11.89 7.09 2.58
CA PHE A 79 12.88 6.02 2.78
C PHE A 79 13.93 6.33 3.83
N ARG A 80 14.12 7.59 4.22
CA ARG A 80 15.22 7.99 5.12
C ARG A 80 14.72 8.44 6.48
N GLU A 81 13.70 9.29 6.49
CA GLU A 81 13.25 9.96 7.71
C GLU A 81 11.99 9.31 8.29
N HIS A 82 11.29 8.48 7.51
CA HIS A 82 10.00 7.87 7.86
C HIS A 82 9.00 8.88 8.44
N LYS A 83 8.97 10.09 7.86
CA LYS A 83 8.16 11.23 8.32
C LYS A 83 6.81 11.28 7.61
N PHE A 84 5.96 10.33 7.94
CA PHE A 84 4.59 10.24 7.48
C PHE A 84 3.78 9.38 8.45
N ASP A 85 2.48 9.63 8.54
CA ASP A 85 1.56 8.69 9.21
C ASP A 85 1.01 7.67 8.19
N CYS A 86 0.87 8.11 6.94
CA CYS A 86 0.51 7.28 5.81
C CYS A 86 1.23 7.81 4.56
N ILE A 87 1.62 6.90 3.66
CA ILE A 87 2.19 7.26 2.37
C ILE A 87 1.61 6.40 1.25
N LEU A 88 1.33 7.00 0.10
CA LEU A 88 0.99 6.22 -1.09
C LEU A 88 2.27 5.67 -1.70
N SER A 89 2.61 4.44 -1.32
CA SER A 89 3.72 3.67 -1.87
C SER A 89 3.38 3.17 -3.29
N VAL A 90 4.32 3.34 -4.22
CA VAL A 90 4.24 2.77 -5.57
C VAL A 90 5.52 1.99 -5.84
N LEU A 91 5.39 0.68 -5.97
CA LEU A 91 6.50 -0.22 -6.25
C LEU A 91 6.20 -1.01 -7.52
N SER A 92 7.06 -0.86 -8.53
CA SER A 92 6.97 -1.64 -9.77
C SER A 92 7.67 -3.00 -9.65
N GLY A 93 7.33 -3.91 -10.56
CA GLY A 93 7.97 -5.21 -10.72
C GLY A 93 9.32 -5.11 -11.42
N LEU A 94 10.28 -4.39 -10.85
CA LEU A 94 11.66 -4.35 -11.36
C LEU A 94 12.22 -5.79 -11.47
N PRO A 95 13.18 -6.06 -12.39
CA PRO A 95 13.72 -7.41 -12.59
C PRO A 95 14.21 -8.10 -11.31
N GLU A 96 14.80 -7.35 -10.38
CA GLU A 96 15.26 -7.83 -9.08
C GLU A 96 14.14 -8.20 -8.10
N ARG A 97 12.88 -7.83 -8.40
CA ARG A 97 11.67 -8.11 -7.60
C ARG A 97 10.77 -9.19 -8.22
N MET A 98 11.29 -9.92 -9.21
CA MET A 98 10.54 -10.99 -9.89
C MET A 98 10.42 -12.26 -9.04
N GLU A 99 11.26 -12.40 -8.02
CA GLU A 99 11.15 -13.45 -7.03
C GLU A 99 10.30 -12.94 -5.84
N PRO A 100 9.58 -13.81 -5.11
CA PRO A 100 8.55 -13.36 -4.18
C PRO A 100 9.09 -12.74 -2.87
N ASP A 101 10.37 -12.88 -2.51
CA ASP A 101 10.92 -12.40 -1.24
C ASP A 101 10.74 -10.90 -1.07
N PHE A 102 10.97 -10.10 -2.12
CA PHE A 102 10.81 -8.64 -2.00
C PHE A 102 9.44 -8.23 -1.44
N PHE A 103 8.35 -8.72 -2.03
CA PHE A 103 6.96 -8.37 -1.67
C PHE A 103 6.37 -9.22 -0.53
N THR A 104 7.08 -10.23 -0.03
CA THR A 104 6.56 -11.13 1.02
C THR A 104 7.45 -11.21 2.25
N ASN A 105 8.65 -10.64 2.23
CA ASN A 105 9.59 -10.63 3.35
C ASN A 105 10.40 -9.33 3.40
N ALA A 106 11.17 -8.99 2.37
CA ALA A 106 12.14 -7.89 2.47
C ALA A 106 11.49 -6.53 2.80
N GLN A 107 10.29 -6.27 2.30
CA GLN A 107 9.54 -5.05 2.60
C GLN A 107 9.01 -4.99 4.05
N PHE A 108 8.92 -6.11 4.76
CA PHE A 108 8.24 -6.19 6.07
C PHE A 108 9.12 -6.75 7.18
N ASN A 109 10.30 -7.26 6.86
CA ASN A 109 11.21 -7.85 7.84
C ASN A 109 11.65 -6.79 8.87
N SER A 110 11.62 -7.12 10.16
CA SER A 110 11.98 -6.18 11.24
C SER A 110 13.44 -5.72 11.17
N ALA A 111 14.33 -6.48 10.52
CA ALA A 111 15.72 -6.08 10.31
C ALA A 111 15.88 -4.95 9.28
N HIS A 112 14.82 -4.62 8.54
CA HIS A 112 14.82 -3.64 7.46
C HIS A 112 14.11 -2.33 7.83
N THR A 113 13.96 -2.04 9.14
CA THR A 113 13.34 -0.79 9.61
C THR A 113 14.29 0.40 9.63
N ASP A 114 15.59 0.18 9.48
CA ASP A 114 16.57 1.28 9.51
C ASP A 114 16.44 2.18 8.27
N PRO A 115 16.69 3.50 8.40
CA PRO A 115 16.72 4.43 7.28
C PRO A 115 17.50 3.92 6.06
N GLY A 116 16.83 3.91 4.90
CA GLY A 116 17.36 3.44 3.62
C GLY A 116 16.99 2.00 3.26
N ASN A 117 16.34 1.26 4.17
CA ASN A 117 15.81 -0.07 3.90
C ASN A 117 14.32 -0.02 3.48
N TRP A 118 13.72 -1.19 3.25
CA TRP A 118 12.40 -1.33 2.61
C TRP A 118 11.22 -1.39 3.59
N ASN A 119 11.44 -1.68 4.88
CA ASN A 119 10.39 -1.67 5.90
C ASN A 119 10.19 -0.27 6.47
N VAL A 120 9.72 0.61 5.60
CA VAL A 120 9.46 2.03 5.84
C VAL A 120 8.31 2.27 6.83
N GLY A 121 7.40 1.31 6.99
CA GLY A 121 6.33 1.37 7.99
C GLY A 121 6.77 0.94 9.39
N GLU A 122 8.02 0.51 9.53
CA GLU A 122 8.64 0.06 10.79
C GLU A 122 7.86 -1.07 11.51
N TRP A 123 7.05 -1.84 10.77
CA TRP A 123 6.28 -2.94 11.32
C TRP A 123 7.20 -4.06 11.78
N LYS A 124 6.84 -4.74 12.88
CA LYS A 124 7.66 -5.79 13.48
C LYS A 124 6.82 -6.97 13.89
N ASN A 125 7.24 -8.16 13.48
CA ASN A 125 6.62 -9.41 13.88
C ASN A 125 7.65 -10.54 13.94
N SER A 126 7.88 -11.07 15.15
CA SER A 126 8.92 -12.09 15.38
C SER A 126 8.64 -13.45 14.71
N GLU A 127 7.37 -13.81 14.51
CA GLU A 127 7.01 -15.03 13.79
C GLU A 127 7.27 -14.85 12.29
N PHE A 128 6.85 -13.71 11.74
CA PHE A 128 7.13 -13.32 10.37
C PHE A 128 8.63 -13.36 10.07
N ASP A 129 9.45 -12.71 10.90
CA ASP A 129 10.91 -12.68 10.72
C ASP A 129 11.51 -14.09 10.68
N LYS A 130 11.03 -14.99 11.56
CA LYS A 130 11.49 -16.38 11.61
C LYS A 130 11.11 -17.16 10.35
N ILE A 131 9.93 -16.94 9.80
CA ILE A 131 9.49 -17.58 8.56
C ILE A 131 10.24 -16.99 7.36
N GLY A 132 10.43 -15.66 7.35
CA GLY A 132 11.18 -14.91 6.34
C GLY A 132 12.62 -15.38 6.23
N GLN A 133 13.29 -15.60 7.35
CA GLN A 133 14.65 -16.16 7.37
C GLN A 133 14.69 -17.59 6.83
N LYS A 134 13.75 -18.45 7.24
CA LYS A 134 13.71 -19.85 6.80
C LYS A 134 13.50 -19.99 5.29
N GLN A 135 12.70 -19.13 4.67
CA GLN A 135 12.46 -19.24 3.23
C GLN A 135 13.69 -18.84 2.40
N LEU A 136 14.56 -17.97 2.92
CA LEU A 136 15.85 -17.64 2.29
C LEU A 136 16.84 -18.81 2.26
N GLU A 137 16.71 -19.77 3.19
CA GLU A 137 17.54 -20.98 3.27
C GLU A 137 17.09 -22.08 2.29
N LEU A 138 15.94 -21.93 1.62
CA LEU A 138 15.34 -22.93 0.75
C LEU A 138 15.43 -22.56 -0.74
N TYR A 139 16.24 -23.31 -1.48
CA TYR A 139 16.35 -23.17 -2.93
C TYR A 139 15.26 -23.91 -3.73
N ASP A 140 14.62 -24.92 -3.14
CA ASP A 140 13.53 -25.66 -3.78
C ASP A 140 12.25 -24.80 -3.79
N PRO A 141 11.74 -24.39 -4.97
CA PRO A 141 10.59 -23.48 -5.04
C PRO A 141 9.31 -24.08 -4.46
N GLN A 142 9.15 -25.41 -4.55
CA GLN A 142 7.96 -26.09 -4.06
C GLN A 142 7.94 -26.16 -2.54
N LYS A 143 9.10 -26.41 -1.91
CA LYS A 143 9.25 -26.36 -0.45
C LYS A 143 9.17 -24.94 0.10
N ARG A 144 9.70 -23.96 -0.64
CA ARG A 144 9.67 -22.54 -0.26
C ARG A 144 8.24 -21.96 -0.29
N ARG A 145 7.40 -22.43 -1.22
CA ARG A 145 6.03 -21.94 -1.43
C ARG A 145 5.17 -21.89 -0.17
N ASP A 146 5.20 -22.94 0.64
CA ASP A 146 4.38 -23.00 1.86
C ASP A 146 4.80 -21.95 2.90
N LEU A 147 6.08 -21.57 2.94
CA LEU A 147 6.55 -20.48 3.79
C LEU A 147 6.13 -19.13 3.25
N ILE A 148 6.20 -18.92 1.93
CA ILE A 148 5.72 -17.70 1.28
C ILE A 148 4.23 -17.49 1.56
N TYR A 149 3.40 -18.53 1.49
CA TYR A 149 1.97 -18.41 1.82
C TYR A 149 1.72 -18.04 3.28
N LYS A 150 2.51 -18.54 4.22
CA LYS A 150 2.41 -18.13 5.62
C LYS A 150 2.79 -16.66 5.83
N LEU A 151 3.81 -16.18 5.13
CA LEU A 151 4.16 -14.75 5.18
C LEU A 151 3.01 -13.89 4.65
N GLN A 152 2.41 -14.30 3.52
CA GLN A 152 1.25 -13.62 2.96
C GLN A 152 0.02 -13.65 3.89
N GLU A 153 -0.20 -14.76 4.60
CA GLU A 153 -1.27 -14.88 5.60
C GLU A 153 -1.08 -13.90 6.76
N ILE A 154 0.15 -13.79 7.28
CA ILE A 154 0.47 -12.80 8.34
C ILE A 154 0.25 -11.38 7.82
N ILE A 155 0.76 -11.04 6.63
CA ILE A 155 0.55 -9.72 6.01
C ILE A 155 -0.95 -9.43 5.83
N TYR A 156 -1.73 -10.43 5.38
CA TYR A 156 -3.16 -10.29 5.20
C TYR A 156 -3.89 -10.01 6.53
N HIS A 157 -3.50 -10.67 7.63
CA HIS A 157 -4.16 -10.48 8.91
C HIS A 157 -3.72 -9.23 9.67
N GLU A 158 -2.43 -8.87 9.59
CA GLU A 158 -1.89 -7.73 10.33
C GLU A 158 -1.90 -6.42 9.53
N GLN A 159 -2.08 -6.49 8.21
CA GLN A 159 -2.21 -5.34 7.29
C GLN A 159 -1.12 -4.27 7.53
N PRO A 160 0.19 -4.62 7.54
CA PRO A 160 1.25 -3.63 7.66
C PRO A 160 1.21 -2.61 6.51
N ASP A 161 0.82 -3.07 5.32
CA ASP A 161 0.47 -2.25 4.15
C ASP A 161 -0.93 -2.61 3.64
N GLY A 162 -1.69 -1.60 3.23
CA GLY A 162 -2.96 -1.79 2.52
C GLY A 162 -2.75 -1.80 1.00
N VAL A 163 -2.89 -2.96 0.36
CA VAL A 163 -2.84 -3.06 -1.11
C VAL A 163 -4.12 -2.49 -1.72
N ILE A 164 -4.02 -1.33 -2.38
CA ILE A 164 -5.18 -0.62 -2.96
C ILE A 164 -5.47 -1.06 -4.39
N LEU A 165 -4.44 -1.15 -5.23
CA LEU A 165 -4.58 -1.44 -6.65
C LEU A 165 -3.36 -2.18 -7.21
N TYR A 166 -3.61 -2.94 -8.27
CA TYR A 166 -2.58 -3.48 -9.15
C TYR A 166 -2.77 -2.82 -10.52
N PRO A 167 -1.98 -1.77 -10.85
CA PRO A 167 -2.19 -1.00 -12.06
C PRO A 167 -1.79 -1.84 -13.28
N ILE A 168 -2.57 -1.71 -14.36
CA ILE A 168 -2.23 -2.27 -15.66
C ILE A 168 -1.69 -1.15 -16.53
N ASP A 169 -0.39 -1.21 -16.82
CA ASP A 169 0.25 -0.28 -17.74
C ASP A 169 -0.03 -0.67 -19.19
N ASN A 170 -0.63 0.24 -19.93
CA ASN A 170 -0.87 0.08 -21.35
C ASN A 170 0.20 0.81 -22.16
N TYR A 171 0.85 0.08 -23.05
CA TYR A 171 1.87 0.62 -23.94
C TYR A 171 1.37 0.64 -25.38
N ALA A 172 1.56 1.76 -26.07
CA ALA A 172 1.23 1.88 -27.48
C ALA A 172 2.51 1.81 -28.34
N ILE A 173 2.45 1.04 -29.43
CA ILE A 173 3.49 1.01 -30.46
C ILE A 173 2.93 1.50 -31.79
N ASN A 174 3.73 2.22 -32.57
CA ASN A 174 3.35 2.61 -33.92
C ASN A 174 3.72 1.51 -34.92
N THR A 175 2.76 0.63 -35.21
CA THR A 175 2.96 -0.54 -36.10
C THR A 175 3.23 -0.18 -37.56
N THR A 176 3.04 1.09 -37.96
CA THR A 176 3.46 1.56 -39.30
C THR A 176 4.97 1.79 -39.38
N ARG A 177 5.64 2.00 -38.24
CA ARG A 177 7.08 2.34 -38.14
C ARG A 177 7.93 1.26 -37.54
N VAL A 178 7.37 0.40 -36.70
CA VAL A 178 8.10 -0.67 -36.02
C VAL A 178 7.26 -1.94 -35.94
N ASP A 179 7.91 -3.09 -36.01
CA ASP A 179 7.41 -4.36 -35.50
C ASP A 179 8.08 -4.67 -34.16
N LEU A 180 7.40 -5.49 -33.35
CA LEU A 180 7.91 -6.01 -32.09
C LEU A 180 7.52 -7.48 -31.95
N ASP A 181 8.51 -8.36 -31.90
CA ASP A 181 8.35 -9.72 -31.39
C ASP A 181 8.32 -9.67 -29.87
N TYR A 182 7.13 -9.44 -29.31
CA TYR A 182 6.96 -9.12 -27.90
C TYR A 182 7.26 -10.30 -26.97
N VAL A 183 8.09 -10.04 -25.95
CA VAL A 183 8.33 -10.96 -24.84
C VAL A 183 7.62 -10.42 -23.59
N PRO A 184 6.73 -11.21 -22.95
CA PRO A 184 6.12 -10.83 -21.69
C PRO A 184 7.16 -10.46 -20.62
N SER A 185 6.96 -9.31 -19.99
CA SER A 185 7.84 -8.79 -18.93
C SER A 185 7.03 -7.88 -18.01
N THR A 186 7.45 -7.81 -16.74
CA THR A 186 6.91 -6.86 -15.75
C THR A 186 7.12 -5.41 -16.15
N GLU A 187 8.20 -5.11 -16.88
CA GLU A 187 8.49 -3.78 -17.45
C GLU A 187 7.82 -3.54 -18.81
N GLY A 188 7.00 -4.49 -19.30
CA GLY A 188 6.32 -4.40 -20.60
C GLY A 188 7.31 -4.17 -21.75
N ILE A 189 6.97 -3.26 -22.67
CA ILE A 189 7.85 -2.91 -23.82
C ILE A 189 9.17 -2.24 -23.40
N ARG A 190 9.29 -1.80 -22.14
CA ARG A 190 10.49 -1.17 -21.58
C ARG A 190 11.56 -2.17 -21.14
N ALA A 191 11.22 -3.46 -21.12
CA ALA A 191 12.19 -4.48 -20.79
C ALA A 191 13.33 -4.49 -21.82
N ILE A 192 14.57 -4.69 -21.35
CA ILE A 192 15.75 -4.75 -22.24
C ILE A 192 15.58 -5.79 -23.36
N TRP A 193 14.88 -6.89 -23.08
CA TRP A 193 14.55 -7.93 -24.05
C TRP A 193 13.65 -7.43 -25.17
N ASN A 194 12.72 -6.54 -24.87
CA ASN A 194 11.83 -5.93 -25.88
C ASN A 194 12.55 -4.81 -26.64
N TYR A 195 13.45 -4.05 -25.99
CA TYR A 195 14.30 -3.07 -26.69
C TYR A 195 15.13 -3.70 -27.80
N ALA A 196 15.74 -4.86 -27.55
CA ALA A 196 16.54 -5.56 -28.54
C ALA A 196 15.71 -6.18 -29.69
N ARG A 197 14.39 -6.28 -29.54
CA ARG A 197 13.47 -6.95 -30.49
C ARG A 197 12.65 -6.00 -31.35
N PHE A 198 12.75 -4.68 -31.13
CA PHE A 198 12.14 -3.71 -32.03
C PHE A 198 12.81 -3.77 -33.40
N THR A 199 12.01 -3.97 -34.44
CA THR A 199 12.46 -3.97 -35.83
C THR A 199 11.86 -2.77 -36.55
N PRO A 200 12.67 -1.79 -37.00
CA PRO A 200 12.13 -0.66 -37.74
C PRO A 200 11.59 -1.09 -39.11
N LYS A 201 10.53 -0.41 -39.55
CA LYS A 201 9.98 -0.51 -40.90
C LYS A 201 10.48 0.65 -41.76
N GLY A 202 10.81 0.35 -43.01
CA GLY A 202 11.24 1.36 -43.98
C GLY A 202 12.61 1.95 -43.64
N ALA A 203 12.76 3.26 -43.82
CA ALA A 203 14.04 3.96 -43.66
C ALA A 203 14.33 4.44 -42.23
N ASP A 204 13.43 4.18 -41.28
CA ASP A 204 13.60 4.59 -39.89
C ASP A 204 14.78 3.85 -39.24
N LYS A 205 15.71 4.61 -38.63
CA LYS A 205 16.88 4.05 -37.93
C LYS A 205 16.88 4.32 -36.43
N VAL A 206 15.86 5.02 -35.94
CA VAL A 206 15.78 5.48 -34.55
C VAL A 206 14.44 5.08 -33.96
N LEU A 207 14.47 4.26 -32.92
CA LEU A 207 13.31 4.00 -32.08
C LEU A 207 13.11 5.19 -31.14
N LYS A 208 11.92 5.79 -31.15
CA LYS A 208 11.52 6.82 -30.18
C LYS A 208 10.57 6.19 -29.18
N MET A 209 10.96 6.22 -27.90
CA MET A 209 10.13 5.75 -26.79
C MET A 209 9.65 6.94 -25.98
N GLY A 210 8.34 7.11 -25.89
CA GLY A 210 7.74 8.04 -24.94
C GLY A 210 7.70 7.41 -23.55
N ARG A 211 8.08 8.16 -22.52
CA ARG A 211 7.90 7.76 -21.13
C ARG A 211 6.85 8.70 -20.52
N VAL A 212 5.72 8.15 -20.09
CA VAL A 212 4.93 8.80 -19.03
C VAL A 212 5.78 8.59 -17.78
N ALA A 213 6.24 9.67 -17.16
CA ALA A 213 7.12 9.55 -16.01
C ALA A 213 6.38 8.76 -14.91
N ASP A 214 6.99 7.66 -14.46
CA ASP A 214 6.54 6.89 -13.30
C ASP A 214 6.62 7.71 -12.02
#